data_AF-A0A0E3VX18-F1
#
_entry.id   AF-A0A0E3VX18-F1
#
_cell.length_a   1.000
_cell.length_b   1.000
_cell.length_c   1.000
_cell.angle_alpha   90.00
_cell.angle_beta   90.00
_cell.angle_gamma   90.00
#
_symmetry.space_group_name_H-M   'P 1'
#
loop_
_entity.id
_entity.type
_entity.pdbx_description
1 polymer ?
#
loop_
_entity_poly.entity_id
_entity_poly.type
_entity_poly.pdbx_seq_one_letter_code
_entity_poly.pdbx_strand_id
1 'polypeptide(L)'
;MKLHYPFGPAPEGKDVLWRCEAKRYSVIIDPDADRYGVTPPRLEMTWWLVDHRTPKGAWVCGKFVLLTATKKWACETEEQALESFKARKRKQIGILTAQLAYAQRQLALTEPNHVELFA
;
A
#
# COMPACT_ATOMS: atom_id res chain seq x y z
N MET A 1 11.11 4.57 -13.34
CA MET A 1 10.64 4.37 -11.96
C MET A 1 11.74 3.69 -11.18
N LYS A 2 12.19 4.23 -10.04
CA LYS A 2 13.27 3.60 -9.25
C LYS A 2 12.64 2.75 -8.13
N LEU A 3 12.76 1.42 -8.23
CA LEU A 3 12.37 0.49 -7.18
C LEU A 3 13.52 0.36 -6.17
N HIS A 4 13.18 0.33 -4.88
CA HIS A 4 14.13 0.11 -3.80
C HIS A 4 13.91 -1.28 -3.20
N TYR A 5 14.98 -2.06 -3.02
CA TYR A 5 14.91 -3.43 -2.48
C TYR A 5 15.54 -3.45 -1.08
N PRO A 6 14.78 -3.11 -0.01
CA PRO A 6 15.34 -3.03 1.34
C PRO A 6 15.87 -4.37 1.86
N PHE A 7 15.34 -5.50 1.37
CA PHE A 7 15.82 -6.84 1.75
C PHE A 7 16.94 -7.36 0.83
N GLY A 8 17.39 -6.54 -0.13
CA GLY A 8 18.31 -6.98 -1.17
C GLY A 8 17.66 -7.97 -2.16
N PRO A 9 18.49 -8.72 -2.92
CA PRO A 9 18.00 -9.74 -3.84
C PRO A 9 17.34 -10.90 -3.07
N ALA A 10 16.37 -11.55 -3.71
CA ALA A 10 15.79 -12.76 -3.14
C ALA A 10 16.84 -13.88 -3.06
N PRO A 11 16.86 -14.68 -1.98
CA PRO A 11 17.79 -15.80 -1.84
C PRO A 11 17.58 -16.82 -2.95
N GLU A 12 18.68 -17.23 -3.60
CA GLU A 12 18.63 -18.18 -4.72
C GLU A 12 18.03 -19.53 -4.29
N GLY A 13 17.16 -20.09 -5.14
CA GLY A 13 16.52 -21.38 -4.92
C GLY A 13 15.45 -21.40 -3.82
N LYS A 14 15.03 -20.25 -3.29
CA LYS A 14 13.93 -20.15 -2.33
C LYS A 14 12.64 -19.69 -3.00
N ASP A 15 11.54 -20.28 -2.55
CA ASP A 15 10.20 -19.86 -2.95
C ASP A 15 9.80 -18.58 -2.22
N VAL A 16 9.53 -17.53 -2.98
CA VAL A 16 9.26 -16.18 -2.45
C VAL A 16 8.05 -15.56 -3.13
N LEU A 17 7.31 -14.76 -2.36
CA LEU A 17 6.32 -13.83 -2.89
C LEU A 17 6.78 -12.38 -2.74
N TRP A 18 6.44 -11.58 -3.74
CA TRP A 18 6.82 -10.18 -3.87
C TRP A 18 5.71 -9.26 -3.40
N ARG A 19 6.08 -8.20 -2.68
CA ARG A 19 5.16 -7.15 -2.24
C ARG A 19 5.77 -5.78 -2.49
N CYS A 20 5.02 -4.99 -3.26
CA CYS A 20 5.33 -3.59 -3.52
C CYS A 20 4.54 -2.68 -2.57
N GLU A 21 5.26 -1.77 -1.90
CA GLU A 21 4.69 -0.79 -0.98
C GLU A 21 5.27 0.61 -1.20
N ALA A 22 4.48 1.63 -0.87
CA ALA A 22 5.00 2.99 -0.74
C ALA A 22 5.26 3.27 0.74
N LYS A 23 6.53 3.42 1.12
CA LYS A 23 6.91 3.74 2.49
C LYS A 23 7.49 5.14 2.59
N ARG A 24 7.21 5.77 3.73
CA ARG A 24 7.84 7.00 4.19
C ARG A 24 8.48 6.67 5.54
N TYR A 25 9.70 7.12 5.74
CA TYR A 25 10.39 6.94 7.01
C TYR A 25 10.42 8.28 7.74
N SER A 26 10.20 8.25 9.05
CA SER A 26 10.53 9.38 9.90
C SER A 26 12.04 9.56 9.91
N VAL A 27 12.47 10.81 9.83
CA VAL A 27 13.83 11.21 10.17
C VAL A 27 13.74 11.74 11.60
N ILE A 28 14.55 11.16 12.49
CA ILE A 28 14.72 11.63 13.87
C ILE A 28 16.24 11.71 14.08
N ILE A 29 16.73 12.88 14.44
CA ILE A 29 18.10 13.08 14.92
C ILE A 29 17.98 14.00 16.16
N ASP A 30 18.67 13.64 17.24
CA ASP A 30 18.95 14.48 18.44
C ASP A 30 20.01 13.78 19.33
N PRO A 31 21.01 14.50 19.92
CA PRO A 31 20.98 14.74 21.39
C PRO A 31 21.11 16.20 21.89
N ASP A 32 21.34 17.19 21.02
CA ASP A 32 20.86 18.59 21.18
C ASP A 32 20.37 19.17 19.80
N ALA A 33 20.05 18.29 18.85
CA ALA A 33 20.11 18.37 17.39
C ALA A 33 18.83 17.87 16.67
N ASP A 34 17.65 18.41 17.04
CA ASP A 34 16.36 18.14 16.40
C ASP A 34 16.36 18.24 14.86
N ARG A 35 15.98 17.14 14.19
CA ARG A 35 15.34 17.22 12.86
C ARG A 35 14.14 16.28 12.79
N TYR A 36 12.94 16.86 12.98
CA TYR A 36 11.67 16.21 12.70
C TYR A 36 11.31 16.35 11.23
N GLY A 37 11.21 15.23 10.53
CA GLY A 37 10.78 15.22 9.15
C GLY A 37 10.31 13.85 8.70
N VAL A 38 9.63 13.81 7.56
CA VAL A 38 9.31 12.57 6.88
C VAL A 38 9.94 12.59 5.50
N THR A 39 10.57 11.48 5.12
CA THR A 39 11.07 11.36 3.75
C THR A 39 9.90 11.34 2.77
N PRO A 40 10.08 11.85 1.54
CA PRO A 40 9.13 11.59 0.46
C PRO A 40 8.87 10.09 0.32
N PRO A 41 7.64 9.67 -0.03
CA PRO A 41 7.31 8.27 -0.19
C PRO A 41 8.16 7.63 -1.29
N ARG A 42 8.73 6.47 -1.01
CA ARG A 42 9.52 5.66 -1.97
C ARG A 42 8.82 4.34 -2.22
N LEU A 43 8.91 3.83 -3.44
CA LEU A 43 8.43 2.50 -3.78
C LEU A 43 9.47 1.46 -3.37
N GLU A 44 9.06 0.59 -2.45
CA GLU A 44 9.85 -0.53 -1.96
C GLU A 44 9.29 -1.84 -2.48
N MET A 45 10.18 -2.70 -2.97
CA MET A 45 9.90 -4.07 -3.34
C MET A 45 10.51 -4.99 -2.28
N THR A 46 9.65 -5.75 -1.60
CA THR A 46 10.04 -6.72 -0.58
C THR A 46 9.70 -8.12 -1.05
N TRP A 47 10.56 -9.09 -0.74
CA TRP A 47 10.27 -10.51 -0.92
C TRP A 47 9.98 -11.16 0.44
N TRP A 48 9.17 -12.20 0.42
CA TRP A 48 8.76 -12.92 1.61
C TRP A 48 8.80 -14.42 1.33
N LEU A 49 9.42 -15.19 2.23
CA LEU A 49 9.53 -16.63 2.10
C LEU A 49 8.16 -17.30 2.22
N VAL A 50 7.89 -18.26 1.35
CA VAL A 50 6.69 -19.09 1.41
C VAL A 50 6.90 -20.22 2.42
N ASP A 51 6.01 -20.30 3.40
CA ASP A 51 6.00 -21.37 4.40
C ASP A 51 5.44 -22.65 3.77
N HIS A 52 4.27 -22.55 3.13
CA HIS A 52 3.62 -23.64 2.40
C HIS A 52 2.68 -23.15 1.31
N ARG A 53 2.60 -23.91 0.21
CA ARG A 53 1.70 -23.65 -0.92
C ARG A 53 0.43 -24.47 -0.85
N THR A 54 -0.66 -23.90 -1.34
CA THR A 54 -1.93 -24.57 -1.62
C THR A 54 -2.30 -24.36 -3.09
N PRO A 55 -3.23 -25.14 -3.67
CA PRO A 55 -3.60 -24.97 -5.09
C PRO A 55 -4.12 -23.58 -5.46
N LYS A 56 -4.63 -22.81 -4.48
CA LYS A 56 -5.20 -21.47 -4.68
C LYS A 56 -4.38 -20.35 -4.06
N GLY A 57 -3.36 -20.66 -3.28
CA GLY A 57 -2.69 -19.65 -2.45
C GLY A 57 -1.38 -20.11 -1.85
N ALA A 58 -0.79 -19.26 -1.03
CA ALA A 58 0.42 -19.56 -0.29
C ALA A 58 0.35 -18.93 1.10
N TRP A 59 1.02 -19.54 2.06
CA TRP A 59 1.19 -19.00 3.39
C TRP A 59 2.56 -18.36 3.52
N VAL A 60 2.57 -17.17 4.11
CA VAL A 60 3.75 -16.33 4.26
C VAL A 60 3.71 -15.66 5.61
N CYS A 61 4.69 -15.93 6.46
CA CYS A 61 4.82 -15.36 7.80
C CYS A 61 3.52 -15.48 8.62
N GLY A 62 2.90 -16.67 8.59
CA GLY A 62 1.65 -16.94 9.31
C GLY A 62 0.39 -16.32 8.68
N LYS A 63 0.47 -15.76 7.47
CA LYS A 63 -0.65 -15.18 6.74
C LYS A 63 -0.95 -15.93 5.45
N PHE A 64 -2.20 -16.30 5.22
CA PHE A 64 -2.64 -16.85 3.95
C PHE A 64 -2.83 -15.76 2.88
N VAL A 65 -2.23 -15.99 1.71
CA VAL A 65 -2.30 -15.14 0.53
C VAL A 65 -3.05 -15.89 -0.57
N LEU A 66 -4.24 -15.40 -0.91
CA LEU A 66 -5.02 -15.93 -2.03
C LEU A 66 -4.42 -15.43 -3.36
N LEU A 67 -3.77 -16.33 -4.11
CA LEU A 67 -3.02 -16.00 -5.32
C LEU A 67 -3.92 -15.72 -6.53
N THR A 68 -5.22 -15.99 -6.44
CA THR A 68 -6.20 -15.69 -7.49
C THR A 68 -6.88 -14.32 -7.32
N ALA A 69 -6.66 -13.63 -6.20
CA ALA A 69 -7.30 -12.34 -5.93
C ALA A 69 -6.71 -11.21 -6.80
N THR A 70 -7.50 -10.19 -7.12
CA THR A 70 -6.98 -8.98 -7.82
C THR A 70 -6.10 -8.11 -6.91
N LYS A 71 -6.44 -8.02 -5.62
CA LYS A 71 -5.73 -7.22 -4.61
C LYS A 71 -5.03 -8.13 -3.62
N LYS A 72 -4.02 -8.85 -4.10
CA LYS A 72 -3.22 -9.78 -3.29
C LYS A 72 -2.37 -9.01 -2.28
N TRP A 73 -2.03 -9.64 -1.18
CA TRP A 73 -1.09 -9.06 -0.22
C TRP A 73 0.35 -9.14 -0.74
N ALA A 74 0.73 -10.30 -1.27
CA ALA A 74 1.96 -10.55 -2.02
C ALA A 74 1.64 -11.32 -3.32
N CYS A 75 2.54 -11.28 -4.30
CA CYS A 75 2.35 -11.81 -5.65
C CYS A 75 3.52 -12.69 -6.07
N GLU A 76 3.33 -13.51 -7.10
CA GLU A 76 4.38 -14.42 -7.61
C GLU A 76 5.55 -13.66 -8.25
N THR A 77 5.28 -12.50 -8.86
CA THR A 77 6.31 -11.71 -9.56
C THR A 77 6.27 -10.26 -9.12
N GLU A 78 7.39 -9.56 -9.35
CA GLU A 78 7.52 -8.14 -9.08
C GLU A 78 6.51 -7.29 -9.87
N GLU A 79 6.26 -7.64 -11.12
CA GLU A 79 5.30 -6.95 -12.00
C GLU A 79 3.88 -7.10 -11.44
N GLN A 80 3.51 -8.32 -11.03
CA GLN A 80 2.22 -8.56 -10.40
C GLN A 80 2.10 -7.80 -9.07
N ALA A 81 3.18 -7.71 -8.29
CA ALA A 81 3.21 -6.96 -7.04
C ALA A 81 2.98 -5.46 -7.30
N LEU A 82 3.59 -4.92 -8.36
CA LEU A 82 3.42 -3.54 -8.79
C LEU A 82 1.99 -3.26 -9.27
N GLU A 83 1.42 -4.12 -10.10
CA GLU A 83 0.03 -3.97 -10.57
C GLU A 83 -0.96 -4.07 -9.40
N SER A 84 -0.74 -5.00 -8.48
CA SER A 84 -1.57 -5.08 -7.26
C SER A 84 -1.47 -3.80 -6.42
N PHE A 85 -0.26 -3.24 -6.28
CA PHE A 85 -0.05 -1.96 -5.60
C PHE A 85 -0.82 -0.81 -6.27
N LYS A 86 -0.71 -0.67 -7.60
CA LYS A 86 -1.46 0.33 -8.37
C LYS A 86 -2.97 0.18 -8.16
N ALA A 87 -3.49 -1.05 -8.23
CA ALA A 87 -4.91 -1.33 -8.03
C ALA A 87 -5.38 -0.95 -6.61
N ARG A 88 -4.59 -1.27 -5.58
CA ARG A 88 -4.88 -0.88 -4.19
C ARG A 88 -4.90 0.64 -4.04
N LYS A 89 -3.91 1.36 -4.60
CA LYS A 89 -3.83 2.83 -4.49
C LYS A 89 -4.92 3.55 -5.27
N ARG A 90 -5.26 3.11 -6.48
CA ARG A 90 -6.41 3.63 -7.23
C ARG A 90 -7.70 3.48 -6.43
N LYS A 91 -7.93 2.31 -5.81
CA LYS A 91 -9.11 2.12 -4.96
C LYS A 91 -9.08 3.01 -3.71
N GLN A 92 -7.91 3.17 -3.08
CA GLN A 92 -7.74 4.05 -1.93
C GLN A 92 -8.07 5.50 -2.29
N ILE A 93 -7.59 6.00 -3.43
CA ILE A 93 -7.91 7.34 -3.94
C ILE A 93 -9.43 7.48 -4.10
N GLY A 94 -10.09 6.52 -4.77
CA GLY A 94 -11.55 6.59 -4.94
C GLY A 94 -12.34 6.62 -3.63
N ILE A 95 -11.91 5.87 -2.61
CA ILE A 95 -12.52 5.90 -1.28
C ILE A 95 -12.34 7.28 -0.63
N LEU A 96 -11.11 7.81 -0.65
CA LEU A 96 -10.81 9.11 -0.03
C LEU A 96 -11.52 10.26 -0.74
N THR A 97 -11.64 10.21 -2.07
CA THR A 97 -12.41 11.19 -2.85
C THR A 97 -13.89 11.16 -2.48
N ALA A 98 -14.48 9.97 -2.32
CA ALA A 98 -15.88 9.85 -1.89
C ALA A 98 -16.09 10.39 -0.47
N GLN A 99 -15.15 10.12 0.44
CA GLN A 99 -15.17 10.65 1.80
C GLN A 99 -15.02 12.17 1.83
N LEU A 100 -14.14 12.73 1.01
CA LEU A 100 -13.98 14.18 0.87
C LEU A 100 -15.28 14.83 0.37
N ALA A 101 -15.89 14.27 -0.69
CA ALA A 101 -17.16 14.78 -1.22
C ALA A 101 -18.28 14.71 -0.18
N TYR A 102 -18.31 13.65 0.63
CA TYR A 102 -19.27 13.53 1.73
C TYR A 102 -19.07 14.60 2.80
N ALA A 103 -17.82 14.81 3.25
CA ALA A 103 -17.49 15.84 4.23
C ALA A 103 -17.80 17.26 3.70
N GLN A 104 -17.55 17.52 2.41
CA GLN A 104 -17.91 18.78 1.77
C GLN A 104 -19.42 19.02 1.77
N ARG A 105 -20.24 18.00 1.49
CA ARG A 105 -21.71 18.11 1.59
C ARG A 105 -22.16 18.42 3.02
N GLN A 106 -21.59 17.75 4.02
CA GLN A 106 -21.90 18.02 5.42
C GLN A 106 -21.52 19.44 5.84
N LEU A 107 -20.37 19.94 5.39
CA LEU A 107 -19.96 21.32 5.65
C LEU A 107 -20.92 22.32 5.00
N ALA A 108 -21.37 22.05 3.78
CA ALA A 108 -22.33 22.91 3.08
C ALA A 108 -23.66 23.07 3.84
N LEU A 109 -24.07 22.09 4.66
CA LEU A 109 -25.26 22.21 5.52
C LEU A 109 -25.15 23.34 6.57
N THR A 110 -23.92 23.78 6.88
CA THR A 110 -23.69 24.88 7.82
C THR A 110 -23.76 26.25 7.16
N GLU A 111 -23.84 26.32 5.83
CA GLU A 111 -23.89 27.58 5.11
C GLU A 111 -25.32 28.14 5.07
N PRO A 112 -25.53 29.45 5.32
CA PRO A 112 -26.87 30.05 5.45
C PRO A 112 -27.78 29.90 4.23
N ASN A 113 -27.21 29.65 3.06
CA ASN A 113 -27.91 29.55 1.78
C ASN A 113 -27.94 28.12 1.22
N HIS A 114 -27.79 27.09 2.07
CA HIS A 114 -27.83 25.71 1.62
C HIS A 114 -29.22 25.35 1.07
N VAL A 115 -29.28 25.03 -0.23
CA VAL A 115 -30.46 24.44 -0.87
C VAL A 115 -30.19 22.95 -1.05
N GLU A 116 -30.94 22.09 -0.33
CA GLU A 116 -30.88 20.65 -0.53
C GLU A 116 -31.39 20.30 -1.93
N LEU A 117 -30.47 20.12 -2.88
CA LEU A 117 -30.77 19.50 -4.16
C LEU A 117 -30.65 17.99 -3.97
N PHE A 118 -31.77 17.35 -3.66
CA PHE A 118 -31.89 15.89 -3.73
C PHE A 118 -31.62 15.44 -5.17
N ALA A 119 -30.60 14.61 -5.36
CA ALA A 119 -30.30 13.89 -6.59
C ALA A 119 -30.16 12.40 -6.29
#